data_AF-A0A419L1S0-F1
#
_entry.id   AF-A0A419L1S0-F1
#
_cell.length_a   1.000
_cell.length_b   1.000
_cell.length_c   1.000
_cell.angle_alpha   90.00
_cell.angle_beta   90.00
_cell.angle_gamma   90.00
#
_symmetry.space_group_name_H-M   'P 1'
#
loop_
_entity.id
_entity.type
_entity.pdbx_description
1 polymer ?
#
loop_
_entity_poly.entity_id
_entity_poly.type
_entity_poly.pdbx_seq_one_letter_code
_entity_poly.pdbx_strand_id
1 'polypeptide(L)'
;MIEDMRSSFAKCEEYLSTAPPRREEDPEIATIRTMIETGVLDLSKQNVRRYLMKKLGIEEMDVKVAKNESKDEAFARMISSKLGIKPIHIKIQREEDDPKKIIRENELERYLAEGWDVQTVLPSGKILVRKS
;
A
#
# COMPACT_ATOMS: atom_id res chain seq x y z
N MET A 1 28.47 -23.96 -38.18
CA MET A 1 28.16 -25.35 -37.74
C MET A 1 28.03 -25.43 -36.21
N ILE A 2 28.99 -24.94 -35.44
CA ILE A 2 28.92 -24.95 -33.96
C ILE A 2 27.80 -24.04 -33.41
N GLU A 3 27.54 -22.88 -34.03
CA GLU A 3 26.44 -21.98 -33.62
C GLU A 3 25.04 -22.58 -33.81
N ASP A 4 24.83 -23.34 -34.88
CA ASP A 4 23.56 -24.00 -35.16
C ASP A 4 23.28 -25.11 -34.13
N MET A 5 24.34 -25.81 -33.74
CA MET A 5 24.32 -26.82 -32.68
C MET A 5 24.04 -26.19 -31.30
N ARG A 6 24.63 -25.02 -31.01
CA ARG A 6 24.34 -24.24 -29.78
C ARG A 6 22.91 -23.71 -29.76
N SER A 7 22.39 -23.25 -30.89
CA SER A 7 21.01 -22.76 -31.02
C SER A 7 20.00 -23.89 -30.81
N SER A 8 20.28 -25.07 -31.36
CA SER A 8 19.45 -26.27 -31.16
C SER A 8 19.46 -26.73 -29.70
N PHE A 9 20.62 -26.67 -29.04
CA PHE A 9 20.72 -26.99 -27.61
C PHE A 9 19.93 -26.00 -26.74
N ALA A 10 20.04 -24.69 -27.02
CA ALA A 10 19.29 -23.66 -26.29
C ALA A 10 17.76 -23.84 -26.44
N LYS A 11 17.28 -24.25 -27.61
CA LYS A 11 15.85 -24.55 -27.84
C LYS A 11 15.36 -25.77 -27.08
N CYS A 12 16.24 -26.75 -26.85
CA CYS A 12 15.90 -27.97 -26.13
C CYS A 12 16.18 -27.88 -24.62
N GLU A 13 16.80 -26.79 -24.14
CA GLU A 13 17.17 -26.60 -22.74
C GLU A 13 15.95 -26.71 -21.81
N GLU A 14 14.78 -26.23 -22.23
CA GLU A 14 13.52 -26.35 -21.49
C GLU A 14 13.14 -27.81 -21.19
N TYR A 15 13.38 -28.73 -22.13
CA TYR A 15 13.02 -30.15 -22.01
C TYR A 15 14.13 -31.01 -21.41
N LEU A 16 15.38 -30.54 -21.50
CA LEU A 16 16.56 -31.23 -20.97
C LEU A 16 16.87 -30.82 -19.52
N SER A 17 16.30 -29.70 -19.06
CA SER A 17 16.47 -29.20 -17.70
C SER A 17 15.75 -30.11 -16.70
N THR A 18 16.52 -30.63 -15.73
CA THR A 18 15.98 -31.31 -14.55
C THR A 18 15.66 -30.34 -13.42
N ALA A 19 15.85 -29.03 -13.65
CA ALA A 19 15.43 -28.03 -12.69
C ALA A 19 13.90 -28.08 -12.58
N PRO A 20 13.34 -28.11 -11.36
CA PRO A 20 11.89 -28.02 -11.21
C PRO A 20 11.39 -26.75 -11.92
N PRO A 21 10.25 -26.80 -12.63
CA PRO A 21 9.67 -25.61 -13.22
C PRO A 21 9.55 -24.54 -12.13
N ARG A 22 9.88 -23.29 -12.46
CA ARG A 22 9.66 -22.16 -11.55
C ARG A 22 8.21 -22.29 -11.08
N ARG A 23 8.01 -22.48 -9.77
CA ARG A 23 6.68 -22.65 -9.17
C ARG A 23 5.75 -21.67 -9.86
N GLU A 24 4.79 -22.20 -10.59
CA GLU A 24 3.77 -21.42 -11.27
C GLU A 24 3.20 -20.48 -10.21
N GLU A 25 3.44 -19.18 -10.36
CA GLU A 25 2.93 -18.22 -9.40
C GLU A 25 1.42 -18.43 -9.36
N ASP A 26 0.89 -18.63 -8.16
CA ASP A 26 -0.52 -18.89 -7.98
C ASP A 26 -1.31 -17.84 -8.79
N PRO A 27 -2.20 -18.24 -9.72
CA PRO A 27 -2.91 -17.30 -10.58
C PRO A 27 -3.68 -16.25 -9.75
N GLU A 28 -4.07 -16.58 -8.52
CA GLU A 28 -4.63 -15.60 -7.58
C GLU A 28 -3.61 -14.55 -7.14
N ILE A 29 -2.36 -14.93 -6.89
CA ILE A 29 -1.29 -13.99 -6.51
C ILE A 29 -0.93 -13.08 -7.69
N ALA A 30 -0.86 -13.63 -8.89
CA ALA A 30 -0.59 -12.86 -10.10
C ALA A 30 -1.72 -11.84 -10.38
N THR A 31 -2.98 -12.24 -10.23
CA THR A 31 -4.11 -11.31 -10.38
C THR A 31 -4.10 -10.23 -9.31
N ILE A 32 -3.88 -10.57 -8.03
CA ILE A 32 -3.77 -9.59 -6.95
C ILE A 32 -2.62 -8.59 -7.23
N ARG A 33 -1.47 -9.08 -7.71
CA ARG A 33 -0.34 -8.24 -8.12
C ARG A 33 -0.77 -7.23 -9.18
N THR A 34 -1.37 -7.70 -10.27
CA THR A 34 -1.83 -6.81 -11.36
C THR A 34 -2.89 -5.82 -10.90
N MET A 35 -3.79 -6.21 -9.99
CA MET A 35 -4.81 -5.31 -9.44
C MET A 35 -4.20 -4.18 -8.59
N ILE A 36 -3.08 -4.45 -7.89
CA ILE A 36 -2.36 -3.42 -7.15
C ILE A 36 -1.58 -2.51 -8.10
N GLU A 37 -0.90 -3.07 -9.10
CA GLU A 37 -0.14 -2.31 -10.10
C GLU A 37 -1.02 -1.41 -10.97
N THR A 38 -2.22 -1.88 -11.30
CA THR A 38 -3.24 -1.09 -12.03
C THR A 38 -3.98 -0.09 -11.13
N GLY A 39 -3.74 -0.10 -9.82
CA GLY A 39 -4.37 0.80 -8.86
C GLY A 39 -5.81 0.47 -8.48
N VAL A 40 -6.33 -0.70 -8.89
CA VAL A 40 -7.66 -1.19 -8.47
C VAL A 40 -7.67 -1.48 -6.97
N LEU A 41 -6.59 -2.07 -6.46
CA LEU A 41 -6.39 -2.33 -5.03
C LEU A 41 -5.40 -1.33 -4.44
N ASP A 42 -5.92 -0.46 -3.58
CA ASP A 42 -5.12 0.54 -2.89
C ASP A 42 -4.66 0.04 -1.52
N LEU A 43 -3.35 -0.19 -1.41
CA LEU A 43 -2.68 -0.56 -0.16
C LEU A 43 -2.66 0.58 0.87
N SER A 44 -3.15 1.78 0.56
CA SER A 44 -3.35 2.87 1.53
C SER A 44 -4.56 2.62 2.43
N LYS A 45 -5.54 1.83 1.97
CA LYS A 45 -6.78 1.54 2.68
C LYS A 45 -6.61 0.37 3.64
N GLN A 46 -6.95 0.58 4.90
CA GLN A 46 -6.83 -0.44 5.95
C GLN A 46 -7.63 -1.72 5.64
N ASN A 47 -8.83 -1.58 5.05
CA ASN A 47 -9.69 -2.71 4.69
C ASN A 47 -9.03 -3.63 3.65
N VAL A 48 -8.36 -3.04 2.66
CA VAL A 48 -7.65 -3.77 1.59
C VAL A 48 -6.46 -4.52 2.19
N ARG A 49 -5.66 -3.86 3.03
CA ARG A 49 -4.53 -4.52 3.73
C ARG A 49 -5.00 -5.72 4.55
N ARG A 50 -6.05 -5.56 5.36
CA ARG A 50 -6.57 -6.63 6.23
C ARG A 50 -7.06 -7.83 5.43
N TYR A 51 -7.74 -7.58 4.31
CA TYR A 51 -8.17 -8.64 3.39
C TYR A 51 -6.97 -9.37 2.77
N LEU A 52 -5.98 -8.63 2.27
CA LEU A 52 -4.79 -9.19 1.65
C LEU A 52 -3.90 -9.95 2.64
N MET A 53 -3.78 -9.50 3.89
CA MET A 53 -3.07 -10.25 4.93
C MET A 53 -3.69 -11.61 5.17
N LYS A 54 -5.03 -11.67 5.30
CA LYS A 54 -5.75 -12.93 5.49
C LYS A 54 -5.61 -13.85 4.27
N LYS A 55 -5.64 -13.29 3.06
CA LYS A 55 -5.49 -14.03 1.80
C LYS A 55 -4.07 -14.54 1.56
N LEU A 56 -3.06 -13.75 1.91
CA LEU A 56 -1.64 -14.08 1.73
C LEU A 56 -1.06 -14.87 2.91
N GLY A 57 -1.86 -15.13 3.95
CA GLY A 57 -1.43 -15.85 5.16
C GLY A 57 -0.33 -15.11 5.93
N ILE A 58 -0.37 -13.77 5.95
CA ILE A 58 0.59 -12.94 6.70
C ILE A 58 0.07 -12.80 8.13
N GLU A 59 0.79 -13.33 9.10
CA GLU A 59 0.43 -13.20 10.51
C GLU A 59 0.94 -11.85 11.08
N GLU A 60 0.25 -11.31 12.09
CA GLU A 60 0.68 -10.05 12.73
C GLU A 60 2.09 -10.13 13.33
N MET A 61 2.54 -11.34 13.70
CA MET A 61 3.88 -11.58 14.26
C MET A 61 5.01 -11.50 13.23
N ASP A 62 4.72 -11.71 11.94
CA ASP A 62 5.73 -11.63 10.89
C ASP A 62 6.18 -10.19 10.64
N VAL A 63 5.37 -9.22 11.09
CA VAL A 63 5.50 -7.81 10.74
C VAL A 63 6.53 -7.12 11.64
N LYS A 64 7.74 -6.99 11.11
CA LYS A 64 8.81 -6.19 11.73
C LYS A 64 8.51 -4.71 11.55
N VAL A 65 8.02 -4.07 12.61
CA VAL A 65 7.77 -2.63 12.66
C VAL A 65 9.09 -1.90 12.92
N ALA A 66 9.49 -1.01 12.01
CA ALA A 66 10.65 -0.15 12.24
C ALA A 66 10.30 0.97 13.23
N LYS A 67 11.31 1.51 13.92
CA LYS A 67 11.15 2.46 15.05
C LYS A 67 10.40 3.76 14.69
N ASN A 68 10.27 4.09 13.41
CA ASN A 68 9.63 5.31 12.88
C ASN A 68 8.43 5.02 11.96
N GLU A 69 7.89 3.81 11.99
CA GLU A 69 6.92 3.36 11.00
C GLU A 69 5.58 3.00 11.66
N SER A 70 4.48 3.33 10.98
CA SER A 70 3.15 2.88 11.41
C SER A 70 2.96 1.38 11.14
N LYS A 71 2.17 0.69 11.98
CA LYS A 71 1.82 -0.72 11.74
C LYS A 71 1.27 -0.94 10.33
N ASP A 72 0.47 -0.01 9.86
CA ASP A 72 -0.14 0.03 8.53
C ASP A 72 0.87 0.03 7.38
N GLU A 73 1.94 0.80 7.51
CA GLU A 73 3.03 0.86 6.54
C GLU A 73 3.83 -0.44 6.55
N ALA A 74 4.10 -1.00 7.74
CA ALA A 74 4.83 -2.25 7.89
C ALA A 74 4.08 -3.43 7.26
N PHE A 75 2.75 -3.51 7.45
CA PHE A 75 1.91 -4.52 6.79
C PHE A 75 1.98 -4.42 5.29
N ALA A 76 1.94 -3.21 4.77
CA ALA A 76 1.82 -3.03 3.34
C ALA A 76 3.18 -3.16 2.62
N ARG A 77 4.30 -2.91 3.30
CA ARG A 77 5.62 -3.39 2.86
C ARG A 77 5.70 -4.91 2.84
N MET A 78 5.14 -5.58 3.84
CA MET A 78 5.13 -7.05 3.90
C MET A 78 4.31 -7.65 2.75
N ILE A 79 3.11 -7.10 2.49
CA ILE A 79 2.27 -7.47 1.35
C ILE A 79 3.03 -7.25 0.04
N SER A 80 3.65 -6.08 -0.14
CA SER A 80 4.43 -5.78 -1.35
C SER A 80 5.60 -6.76 -1.54
N SER A 81 6.31 -7.12 -0.46
CA SER A 81 7.40 -8.09 -0.50
C SER A 81 6.91 -9.50 -0.85
N LYS A 82 5.77 -9.94 -0.30
CA LYS A 82 5.17 -11.24 -0.62
C LYS A 82 4.68 -11.31 -2.06
N LEU A 83 4.16 -10.21 -2.57
CA LEU A 83 3.69 -10.09 -3.94
C LEU A 83 4.82 -9.80 -4.93
N GLY A 84 6.08 -9.65 -4.50
CA GLY A 84 7.21 -9.35 -5.40
C GLY A 84 7.09 -8.00 -6.11
N ILE A 85 6.23 -7.10 -5.61
CA ILE A 85 6.03 -5.77 -6.17
C ILE A 85 7.13 -4.87 -5.60
N LYS A 86 7.66 -3.95 -6.41
CA LYS A 86 8.53 -2.89 -5.88
C LYS A 86 7.81 -2.25 -4.70
N PRO A 87 8.48 -2.01 -3.55
CA PRO A 87 7.83 -1.44 -2.40
C PRO A 87 7.16 -0.15 -2.84
N ILE A 88 5.84 -0.20 -2.96
CA ILE A 88 5.04 0.98 -3.15
C ILE A 88 5.37 1.75 -1.88
N HIS A 89 6.08 2.86 -2.03
CA HIS A 89 6.11 3.85 -0.98
C HIS A 89 4.65 4.21 -0.83
N ILE A 90 4.01 3.59 0.15
CA ILE A 90 2.76 4.07 0.67
C ILE A 90 3.24 5.34 1.34
N LYS A 91 3.29 6.39 0.52
CA LYS A 91 2.81 7.67 0.93
C LYS A 91 1.46 7.32 1.49
N ILE A 92 1.44 6.97 2.79
CA ILE A 92 0.30 7.20 3.63
C ILE A 92 0.11 8.67 3.30
N GLN A 93 -0.83 8.94 2.41
CA GLN A 93 -1.48 10.22 2.39
C GLN A 93 -2.08 10.25 3.78
N ARG A 94 -1.25 10.62 4.77
CA ARG A 94 -1.69 11.45 5.88
C ARG A 94 -2.53 12.44 5.13
N GLU A 95 -3.84 12.38 5.35
CA GLU A 95 -4.78 13.36 4.82
C GLU A 95 -4.08 14.71 4.88
N GLU A 96 -3.46 15.10 3.78
CA GLU A 96 -2.64 16.28 3.72
C GLU A 96 -3.68 17.34 3.49
N ASP A 97 -4.02 17.99 4.59
CA ASP A 97 -4.82 19.20 4.66
C ASP A 97 -6.06 19.12 3.77
N ASP A 98 -7.08 18.37 4.20
CA ASP A 98 -8.41 18.91 3.97
C ASP A 98 -8.39 20.24 4.74
N PRO A 99 -8.39 21.40 4.06
CA PRO A 99 -8.11 22.66 4.73
C PRO A 99 -9.24 23.00 5.69
N LYS A 100 -10.27 22.16 5.84
CA LYS A 100 -11.47 22.38 6.65
C LYS A 100 -11.49 21.44 7.85
N LYS A 101 -11.64 21.99 9.04
CA LYS A 101 -11.67 21.23 10.30
C LYS A 101 -12.90 21.62 11.12
N ILE A 102 -13.62 20.63 11.63
CA ILE A 102 -14.73 20.86 12.57
C ILE A 102 -14.15 20.77 13.99
N ILE A 103 -14.21 21.88 14.72
CA ILE A 103 -13.63 22.04 16.04
C ILE A 103 -14.71 22.44 17.06
N ARG A 104 -14.38 22.36 18.34
CA ARG A 104 -15.21 22.93 19.43
C ARG A 104 -14.73 24.34 19.77
N GLU A 105 -15.56 25.11 20.47
CA GLU A 105 -15.24 26.47 20.93
C GLU A 105 -13.92 26.52 21.72
N ASN A 106 -13.69 25.55 22.61
CA ASN A 106 -12.46 25.45 23.41
C ASN A 106 -11.17 25.29 22.58
N GLU A 107 -11.27 24.90 21.32
CA GLU A 107 -10.13 24.72 20.43
C GLU A 107 -9.97 25.87 19.44
N LEU A 108 -10.96 26.77 19.36
CA LEU A 108 -11.00 27.85 18.38
C LEU A 108 -9.82 28.80 18.50
N GLU A 109 -9.50 29.24 19.72
CA GLU A 109 -8.41 30.18 19.98
C GLU A 109 -7.08 29.67 19.45
N ARG A 110 -6.81 28.37 19.62
CA ARG A 110 -5.58 27.74 19.12
C ARG A 110 -5.51 27.78 17.60
N TYR A 111 -6.60 27.43 16.92
CA TYR A 111 -6.61 27.42 15.45
C TYR A 111 -6.58 28.83 14.85
N LEU A 112 -7.22 29.81 15.48
CA LEU A 112 -7.11 31.22 15.08
C LEU A 112 -5.65 31.71 15.20
N ALA A 113 -4.95 31.36 16.28
CA ALA A 113 -3.54 31.71 16.46
C ALA A 113 -2.61 31.03 15.43
N GLU A 114 -2.98 29.84 14.95
CA GLU A 114 -2.28 29.12 13.87
C GLU A 114 -2.60 29.65 12.46
N GLY A 115 -3.43 30.71 12.34
CA GLY A 115 -3.79 31.34 11.06
C GLY A 115 -4.95 30.68 10.33
N TRP A 116 -5.83 29.96 11.04
CA TRP A 116 -7.06 29.43 10.46
C TRP A 116 -8.18 30.47 10.52
N ASP A 117 -9.09 30.43 9.56
CA ASP A 117 -10.25 31.32 9.45
C ASP A 117 -11.57 30.59 9.73
N VAL A 118 -12.58 31.28 10.29
CA VAL A 118 -13.86 30.67 10.62
C VAL A 118 -14.80 30.71 9.42
N GLN A 119 -15.24 29.54 8.95
CA GLN A 119 -16.15 29.45 7.81
C GLN A 119 -17.63 29.44 8.22
N THR A 120 -18.01 28.60 9.20
CA THR A 120 -19.41 28.54 9.66
C THR A 120 -19.51 27.94 11.06
N VAL A 121 -20.56 28.30 11.79
CA VAL A 121 -20.96 27.64 13.03
C VAL A 121 -22.11 26.70 12.71
N LEU A 122 -22.01 25.45 13.16
CA LEU A 122 -23.05 24.43 12.99
C LEU A 122 -24.10 24.55 14.11
N PRO A 123 -25.36 24.15 13.87
CA PRO A 123 -26.41 24.14 14.91
C PRO A 123 -26.08 23.27 16.13
N SER A 124 -25.10 22.38 16.00
CA SER A 124 -24.58 21.53 17.07
C SER A 124 -23.59 22.24 18.01
N GLY A 125 -23.31 23.53 17.79
CA GLY A 125 -22.31 24.31 18.55
C GLY A 125 -20.86 24.04 18.14
N LYS A 126 -20.63 23.29 17.07
CA LYS A 126 -19.29 23.06 16.50
C LYS A 126 -18.97 24.11 15.44
N ILE A 127 -17.69 24.43 15.28
CA ILE A 127 -17.21 25.49 14.40
C ILE A 127 -16.40 24.86 13.28
N LEU A 128 -16.69 25.21 12.04
CA LEU A 128 -15.89 24.82 10.88
C LEU A 128 -14.84 25.91 10.62
N VAL A 129 -13.58 25.56 10.75
CA VAL A 129 -12.44 26.43 10.44
C VAL A 129 -11.76 25.98 9.16
N ARG A 130 -11.20 26.93 8.40
CA ARG A 130 -10.45 26.67 7.18
C ARG A 130 -9.04 27.27 7.23
N LYS A 131 -8.02 26.52 6.81
CA LYS A 131 -6.67 27.04 6.56
C LYS A 131 -6.58 27.57 5.14
N SER A 132 -6.15 28.82 4.97
CA SER A 132 -5.94 29.45 3.66
C SER A 132 -4.50 29.34 3.19
#